data_AF-A0A496YZS1-F1
#
_entry.id   AF-A0A496YZS1-F1
#
_cell.length_a   1.000
_cell.length_b   1.000
_cell.length_c   1.000
_cell.angle_alpha   90.00
_cell.angle_beta   90.00
_cell.angle_gamma   90.00
#
_symmetry.space_group_name_H-M   'P 1'
#
loop_
_entity.id
_entity.type
_entity.pdbx_description
1 polymer ?
#
loop_
_entity_poly.entity_id
_entity_poly.type
_entity_poly.pdbx_seq_one_letter_code
_entity_poly.pdbx_strand_id
1 'polypeptide(L)' 'MSYDDLAIQDGNLASIEYLCMLDGDTAPEEREKINENLLEYCGIDTLGMVKIREELLKRG' A
#
# COMPACT_ATOMS: atom_id res chain seq x y z
N MET A 1 -1.71 9.31 10.50
CA MET A 1 -1.49 8.25 9.49
C MET A 1 -2.30 7.08 9.97
N SER A 2 -3.31 6.70 9.19
CA SER A 2 -4.14 5.55 9.50
C SER A 2 -4.36 4.75 8.22
N TYR A 3 -4.64 3.47 8.37
CA TYR A 3 -5.11 2.61 7.31
C TYR A 3 -6.63 2.61 7.20
N ASP A 4 -7.36 3.24 8.13
CA ASP A 4 -8.83 3.12 8.25
C ASP A 4 -9.61 3.41 6.95
N ASP A 5 -9.08 4.26 6.08
CA ASP A 5 -9.72 4.66 4.81
C ASP A 5 -9.20 3.87 3.58
N LEU A 6 -8.24 2.96 3.75
CA LEU A 6 -7.64 2.19 2.67
C LEU A 6 -8.43 0.90 2.39
N ALA A 7 -8.50 0.49 1.12
CA ALA A 7 -9.06 -0.81 0.76
C ALA A 7 -8.22 -1.98 1.32
N ILE A 8 -6.91 -1.77 1.46
CA ILE A 8 -5.96 -2.75 1.99
C ILE A 8 -5.55 -2.34 3.41
N GLN A 9 -5.85 -3.20 4.37
CA GLN A 9 -5.70 -2.93 5.81
C GLN A 9 -4.42 -3.54 6.41
N ASP A 10 -3.82 -4.54 5.76
CA ASP A 10 -2.63 -5.21 6.25
C ASP A 10 -1.80 -5.85 5.13
N GLY A 11 -0.60 -6.30 5.49
CA GLY A 11 0.34 -6.91 4.55
C GLY A 11 -0.06 -8.28 4.02
N ASN A 12 -0.91 -9.04 4.72
CA ASN A 12 -1.39 -10.32 4.20
C ASN A 12 -2.38 -10.09 3.06
N LEU A 13 -3.33 -9.17 3.25
CA LEU A 13 -4.26 -8.77 2.20
C LEU A 13 -3.51 -8.14 1.03
N ALA A 14 -2.53 -7.26 1.28
CA ALA A 14 -1.68 -6.70 0.22
C ALA A 14 -1.00 -7.79 -0.63
N SER A 15 -0.49 -8.85 0.01
CA SER A 15 0.16 -9.97 -0.68
C SER A 15 -0.81 -10.76 -1.55
N ILE A 16 -2.04 -11.00 -1.07
CA ILE A 16 -3.09 -11.70 -1.82
C ILE A 16 -3.52 -10.87 -3.03
N GLU A 17 -3.82 -9.59 -2.81
CA GLU A 17 -4.21 -8.66 -3.88
C GLU A 17 -3.13 -8.55 -4.95
N TYR A 18 -1.86 -8.49 -4.56
CA TYR A 18 -0.75 -8.52 -5.51
C TYR A 18 -0.74 -9.79 -6.37
N LEU A 19 -0.99 -10.97 -5.78
CA LEU A 19 -1.10 -12.21 -6.55
C LEU A 19 -2.31 -12.20 -7.50
N CYS A 20 -3.46 -11.70 -7.04
CA CYS A 20 -4.66 -11.53 -7.88
C CYS A 20 -4.40 -10.58 -9.05
N MET A 21 -3.66 -9.48 -8.85
CA MET A 21 -3.29 -8.55 -9.91
C MET A 21 -2.46 -9.21 -11.02
N LEU A 22 -1.57 -10.15 -10.64
CA LEU A 22 -0.71 -10.89 -11.57
C LEU A 22 -1.42 -12.04 -12.29
N ASP A 23 -2.57 -12.48 -11.79
CA ASP A 23 -3.35 -13.53 -12.43
C ASP A 23 -3.83 -13.08 -13.82
N GLY A 24 -3.66 -13.98 -14.80
CA GLY A 24 -4.05 -13.76 -16.19
C GLY A 24 -5.57 -13.70 -16.36
N ASP A 25 -6.32 -14.33 -15.46
CA ASP A 25 -7.78 -14.36 -15.48
C ASP A 25 -8.41 -13.11 -14.83
N THR A 26 -7.60 -12.26 -14.17
CA THR A 26 -8.08 -11.02 -13.57
C THR A 26 -8.42 -9.99 -14.65
N ALA A 27 -9.65 -9.48 -14.59
CA ALA A 27 -10.15 -8.47 -15.52
C ALA A 27 -9.27 -7.20 -15.49
N PRO A 28 -9.05 -6.52 -16.63
CA PRO A 28 -8.19 -5.34 -16.68
C PRO A 28 -8.60 -4.22 -15.70
N GLU A 29 -9.90 -3.96 -15.57
CA GLU A 29 -10.44 -2.94 -14.65
C GLU A 29 -10.16 -3.29 -13.18
N GLU A 30 -10.29 -4.57 -12.81
CA GLU A 30 -9.97 -5.03 -11.46
C GLU A 30 -8.47 -4.97 -11.21
N ARG A 31 -7.65 -5.30 -12.21
CA ARG A 31 -6.19 -5.19 -12.11
C ARG A 31 -5.75 -3.75 -11.85
N GLU A 32 -6.36 -2.79 -12.52
CA GLU A 32 -6.08 -1.36 -12.31
C GLU A 32 -6.49 -0.91 -10.91
N LYS A 33 -7.69 -1.30 -10.46
CA LYS A 33 -8.16 -1.00 -9.11
C LYS A 33 -7.26 -1.59 -8.01
N ILE A 34 -6.83 -2.85 -8.17
CA ILE A 34 -5.88 -3.48 -7.25
C ILE A 34 -4.56 -2.71 -7.23
N ASN A 35 -4.07 -2.26 -8.39
CA ASN A 35 -2.85 -1.48 -8.48
C ASN A 35 -2.95 -0.16 -7.69
N GLU A 36 -4.04 0.58 -7.86
CA GLU A 36 -4.29 1.84 -7.14
C GLU A 36 -4.33 1.61 -5.63
N ASN A 37 -5.09 0.60 -5.17
CA ASN A 37 -5.18 0.26 -3.75
C ASN A 37 -3.83 -0.13 -3.15
N LEU A 38 -3.01 -0.91 -3.87
CA LEU A 38 -1.67 -1.28 -3.45
C LEU A 38 -0.73 -0.06 -3.37
N LEU A 39 -0.83 0.87 -4.31
CA LEU A 39 -0.02 2.09 -4.31
C LEU A 39 -0.37 3.00 -3.13
N GLU A 40 -1.65 3.17 -2.81
CA GLU A 40 -2.07 3.94 -1.64
C GLU A 40 -1.54 3.32 -0.34
N TYR A 41 -1.70 2.01 -0.16
CA TYR A 41 -1.17 1.26 0.98
C TYR A 41 0.35 1.41 1.12
N CYS A 42 1.10 1.12 0.06
CA CYS A 42 2.57 1.24 0.05
C CYS A 42 3.04 2.68 0.28
N GLY A 43 2.25 3.66 -0.18
CA GLY A 43 2.51 5.08 -0.01
C GLY A 43 2.46 5.49 1.46
N ILE A 44 1.48 4.99 2.22
CA ILE A 44 1.36 5.25 3.66
C ILE A 44 2.56 4.66 4.43
N ASP A 45 2.96 3.43 4.13
CA ASP A 45 4.14 2.79 4.73
C ASP A 45 5.40 3.63 4.50
N THR A 46 5.60 4.06 3.25
CA THR A 46 6.74 4.90 2.86
C THR A 46 6.72 6.24 3.59
N LEU A 47 5.57 6.89 3.65
CA LEU A 47 5.42 8.18 4.33
C LEU A 47 5.71 8.05 5.83
N GLY A 48 5.28 6.95 6.47
CA GLY A 48 5.61 6.64 7.85
C GLY A 48 7.12 6.64 8.10
N MET A 49 7.88 5.97 7.24
CA MET A 49 9.34 5.93 7.31
C MET A 49 9.98 7.31 7.11
N VAL A 50 9.46 8.12 6.18
CA VAL A 50 9.91 9.51 5.99
C VAL A 50 9.71 10.33 7.26
N LYS A 51 8.54 10.22 7.91
CA LYS A 51 8.25 10.95 9.17
C LYS A 51 9.14 10.53 10.32
N ILE A 52 9.43 9.24 10.45
CA ILE A 52 10.39 8.74 11.44
C ILE A 52 11.77 9.35 11.18
N ARG A 53 12.24 9.33 9.92
CA ARG A 53 13.53 9.91 9.55
C ARG A 53 13.60 11.41 9.81
N GLU A 54 12.56 12.16 9.45
CA GLU A 54 12.45 13.60 9.74
C GLU A 54 12.61 13.89 11.24
N GLU A 55 11.97 13.10 12.09
CA GLU A 55 12.03 13.27 13.53
C GLU A 55 13.42 12.92 14.10
N LEU A 56 14.07 11.87 13.60
CA LEU A 56 15.43 11.51 14.01
C LEU A 56 16.45 12.61 13.65
N LEU A 57 16.30 13.24 12.48
CA LEU A 57 17.17 14.33 12.04
C LEU A 57 17.03 15.61 12.88
N LYS A 58 15.86 15.85 13.51
CA LYS A 58 15.68 17.00 14.42
C LYS A 58 16.35 16.81 15.77
N ARG A 59 16.64 15.56 16.14
CA ARG A 59 17.16 15.17 17.47
C ARG A 59 18.68 15.00 17.50
N GLY A 60 19.32 14.93 16.34
CA GLY A 60 20.79 14.90 16.20
C GLY A 60 21.35 16.29 15.95
#